data_AF-A0A9Q0IBW2-F1
#
_entry.id   AF-A0A9Q0IBW2-F1
#
_cell.length_a   1.000
_cell.length_b   1.000
_cell.length_c   1.000
_cell.angle_alpha   90.00
_cell.angle_beta   90.00
_cell.angle_gamma   90.00
#
_symmetry.space_group_name_H-M   'P 1'
#
loop_
_entity.id
_entity.type
_entity.pdbx_description
1 polymer ?
#
loop_
_entity_poly.entity_id
_entity_poly.type
_entity_poly.pdbx_seq_one_letter_code
_entity_poly.pdbx_strand_id
1 'polypeptide(L)'
;MASVTCRVQYLEDSDPFQCTNFPEPRRPLQVDLDPNLALSEQIAGIQKLLSAPLKVEDSTLQLSPRGNYMDLECSLAEQRDDLEKFYQDLE
;
A
#
# COMPACT_ATOMS: atom_id res chain seq x y z
N MET A 1 4.93 15.94 -13.08
CA MET A 1 4.20 15.48 -11.88
C MET A 1 5.19 14.71 -11.02
N ALA A 2 5.27 15.02 -9.72
CA ALA A 2 6.17 14.32 -8.81
C ALA A 2 5.47 13.03 -8.36
N SER A 3 6.06 11.87 -8.66
CA SER A 3 5.61 10.58 -8.14
C SER A 3 6.14 10.37 -6.72
N VAL A 4 5.42 9.59 -5.93
CA VAL A 4 5.85 9.12 -4.61
C VAL A 4 6.37 7.70 -4.77
N THR A 5 7.69 7.56 -4.65
CA THR A 5 8.33 6.25 -4.73
C THR A 5 8.34 5.59 -3.35
N CYS A 6 7.67 4.44 -3.23
CA CYS A 6 7.57 3.72 -1.96
C CYS A 6 7.81 2.22 -2.15
N ARG A 7 7.78 1.47 -1.04
CA ARG A 7 7.98 0.03 -1.02
C ARG A 7 6.71 -0.67 -0.59
N VAL A 8 6.36 -1.75 -1.28
CA VAL A 8 5.15 -2.54 -1.06
C VAL A 8 5.48 -4.00 -0.83
N GLN A 9 4.64 -4.62 0.00
CA GLN A 9 4.59 -6.05 0.23
C GLN A 9 3.12 -6.46 0.40
N TYR A 10 2.83 -7.73 0.24
CA TYR A 10 1.54 -8.35 0.46
C TYR A 10 1.55 -9.14 1.76
N LEU A 11 0.48 -9.06 2.54
CA LEU A 11 0.27 -9.91 3.70
C LEU A 11 -0.92 -10.83 3.38
N GLU A 12 -0.73 -12.14 3.54
CA GLU A 12 -1.82 -13.10 3.40
C GLU A 12 -2.57 -13.23 4.73
N ASP A 13 -3.71 -12.55 4.82
CA ASP A 13 -4.60 -12.54 5.97
C ASP A 13 -6.06 -12.86 5.60
N SER A 14 -6.32 -13.46 4.43
CA SER A 14 -7.68 -13.79 3.96
C SER A 14 -8.43 -14.74 4.89
N ASP A 15 -7.71 -15.65 5.56
CA ASP A 15 -8.25 -16.50 6.62
C ASP A 15 -7.78 -15.99 7.99
N PRO A 16 -8.67 -15.42 8.83
CA PRO A 16 -8.30 -14.87 10.14
C PRO A 16 -7.77 -15.93 11.11
N PHE A 17 -7.95 -17.22 10.84
CA PHE A 17 -7.41 -18.32 11.63
C PHE A 17 -6.09 -18.87 11.08
N GLN A 18 -5.69 -18.49 9.87
CA GLN A 18 -4.47 -18.94 9.18
C GLN A 18 -3.67 -17.76 8.59
N CYS A 19 -3.50 -16.68 9.36
CA CYS A 19 -2.68 -15.54 8.94
C CYS A 19 -1.17 -15.84 9.06
N THR A 20 -0.39 -15.32 8.11
CA THR A 20 1.06 -15.13 8.29
C THR A 20 1.33 -13.71 8.77
N ASN A 21 2.30 -13.54 9.67
CA ASN A 21 2.80 -12.21 10.06
C ASN A 21 3.98 -11.74 9.19
N PHE A 22 4.36 -12.53 8.19
CA PHE A 22 5.48 -12.26 7.30
C PHE A 22 4.95 -11.76 5.96
N PRO A 23 5.11 -10.47 5.66
CA PRO A 23 4.72 -9.94 4.37
C PRO A 23 5.68 -10.43 3.27
N GLU A 24 5.11 -10.81 2.13
CA GLU A 24 5.79 -11.34 0.95
C GLU A 24 5.78 -10.32 -0.20
N PRO A 25 6.82 -10.24 -1.04
CA PRO A 25 8.07 -10.98 -0.93
C PRO A 25 8.96 -10.45 0.20
N ARG A 26 9.85 -11.28 0.74
CA ARG A 26 10.81 -10.90 1.81
C ARG A 26 11.58 -9.59 1.54
N ARG A 27 11.86 -9.26 0.27
CA ARG A 27 12.39 -7.96 -0.12
C ARG A 27 11.25 -7.14 -0.71
N PRO A 28 10.81 -6.05 -0.04
CA PRO A 28 9.77 -5.18 -0.58
C PRO A 28 10.07 -4.72 -1.99
N LEU A 29 9.05 -4.70 -2.84
CA LEU A 29 9.14 -4.21 -4.20
C LEU A 29 8.91 -2.70 -4.22
N GLN A 30 9.61 -1.99 -5.09
CA GLN A 30 9.50 -0.55 -5.23
C GLN A 30 8.41 -0.20 -6.24
N VAL A 31 7.56 0.78 -5.92
CA VAL A 31 6.47 1.24 -6.78
C VAL A 31 6.39 2.76 -6.74
N ASP A 32 6.08 3.36 -7.89
CA ASP A 32 5.82 4.78 -8.02
C ASP A 32 4.31 5.00 -8.02
N LEU A 33 3.82 5.80 -7.07
CA LEU A 33 2.42 6.20 -6.96
C LEU A 33 2.24 7.65 -7.39
N ASP A 34 1.15 7.94 -8.09
CA ASP A 34 0.73 9.32 -8.34
C ASP A 34 0.06 9.86 -7.07
N PRO A 35 0.60 10.92 -6.44
CA PRO A 35 0.03 11.47 -5.23
C PRO A 35 -1.32 12.17 -5.42
N ASN A 36 -1.75 12.45 -6.67
CA ASN A 36 -3.00 13.16 -6.96
C ASN A 36 -4.11 12.23 -7.47
N LEU A 37 -3.82 10.94 -7.62
CA LEU A 37 -4.80 9.93 -8.04
C LEU A 37 -5.25 9.12 -6.83
N ALA A 38 -6.52 8.70 -6.80
CA ALA A 38 -7.04 7.87 -5.73
C ALA A 38 -6.26 6.54 -5.64
N LEU A 39 -6.09 6.01 -4.43
CA LEU A 39 -5.37 4.75 -4.23
C LEU A 39 -6.12 3.55 -4.81
N SER A 40 -7.46 3.58 -4.85
CA SER A 40 -8.32 2.57 -5.48
C SER A 40 -8.06 2.42 -6.97
N GLU A 41 -7.63 3.48 -7.66
CA GLU A 41 -7.27 3.43 -9.09
C GLU A 41 -5.87 2.84 -9.31
N GLN A 42 -5.02 2.81 -8.28
CA GLN A 42 -3.61 2.40 -8.36
C GLN A 42 -3.36 1.01 -7.77
N ILE A 43 -4.20 0.56 -6.83
CA ILE A 43 -4.02 -0.70 -6.08
C ILE A 43 -4.01 -1.94 -6.98
N ALA A 44 -4.73 -1.93 -8.10
CA ALA A 44 -4.70 -3.02 -9.08
C ALA A 44 -3.29 -3.20 -9.68
N GLY A 45 -2.56 -2.10 -9.89
CA GLY A 45 -1.17 -2.12 -10.33
C GLY A 45 -0.23 -2.72 -9.27
N ILE A 46 -0.43 -2.34 -8.01
CA ILE A 46 0.33 -2.87 -6.85
C ILE A 46 0.11 -4.38 -6.70
N GLN A 47 -1.15 -4.83 -6.75
CA GLN A 47 -1.50 -6.24 -6.65
C GLN A 47 -0.82 -7.06 -7.75
N LYS A 48 -0.88 -6.58 -9.01
CA LYS A 48 -0.24 -7.23 -10.15
C LYS A 48 1.29 -7.28 -9.99
N LEU A 49 1.90 -6.21 -9.48
CA LEU A 49 3.33 -6.17 -9.18
C LEU A 49 3.73 -7.22 -8.15
N LEU A 50 2.94 -7.36 -7.08
CA LEU A 50 3.17 -8.33 -6.01
C LEU A 50 2.77 -9.76 -6.40
N SER A 51 2.06 -9.95 -7.51
CA SER A 51 1.43 -11.23 -7.89
C SER A 51 0.57 -11.80 -6.74
N ALA A 52 -0.09 -10.91 -5.99
CA ALA A 52 -0.87 -11.30 -4.82
C ALA A 52 -2.16 -12.06 -5.26
N PRO A 53 -2.51 -13.17 -4.60
CA PRO A 53 -3.67 -14.01 -4.95
C PRO A 53 -5.02 -13.45 -4.44
N LEU A 54 -5.06 -12.20 -3.99
CA LEU A 54 -6.26 -11.54 -3.48
C LEU A 54 -7.05 -10.89 -4.63
N LYS A 55 -8.32 -10.59 -4.43
CA LYS A 55 -9.06 -9.72 -5.35
C LYS A 55 -8.85 -8.26 -5.01
N VAL A 56 -8.82 -7.39 -6.02
CA VAL A 56 -8.62 -5.95 -5.80
C VAL A 56 -9.72 -5.35 -4.90
N GLU A 57 -10.97 -5.81 -5.07
CA GLU A 57 -12.13 -5.39 -4.26
C GLU A 57 -12.02 -5.74 -2.77
N ASP A 58 -11.25 -6.78 -2.44
CA ASP A 58 -11.02 -7.24 -1.06
C ASP A 58 -9.67 -6.74 -0.52
N SER A 59 -8.91 -5.96 -1.30
CA SER A 59 -7.57 -5.50 -0.95
C SER A 59 -7.61 -4.15 -0.23
N THR A 60 -6.71 -3.95 0.74
CA THR A 60 -6.50 -2.65 1.40
C THR A 60 -5.01 -2.33 1.49
N LEU A 61 -4.69 -1.07 1.79
CA LEU A 61 -3.32 -0.60 1.97
C LEU A 61 -3.12 -0.16 3.42
N GLN A 62 -1.98 -0.58 3.97
CA GLN A 62 -1.59 -0.28 5.34
C GLN A 62 -0.16 0.26 5.38
N LEU A 63 0.06 1.32 6.14
CA LEU A 63 1.39 1.88 6.38
C LEU A 63 2.15 1.04 7.40
N SER A 64 3.28 0.49 6.97
CA SER A 64 4.26 -0.14 7.84
C SER A 64 5.21 0.92 8.44
N PRO A 65 5.62 0.82 9.72
CA PRO A 65 5.35 -0.27 10.67
C PRO A 65 4.13 -0.05 11.59
N ARG A 66 3.37 1.04 11.40
CA ARG A 66 2.40 1.50 12.41
C ARG A 66 1.03 0.85 12.33
N GLY A 67 0.71 0.26 11.19
CA GLY A 67 -0.57 -0.41 11.00
C GLY A 67 -1.72 0.53 10.65
N ASN A 68 -1.44 1.78 10.26
CA ASN A 68 -2.48 2.71 9.82
C ASN A 68 -3.02 2.28 8.46
N TYR A 69 -4.32 2.01 8.38
CA TYR A 69 -4.99 1.75 7.11
C TYR A 69 -5.22 3.06 6.35
N MET A 70 -4.98 3.01 5.04
CA MET A 70 -5.12 4.17 4.16
C MET A 70 -6.55 4.25 3.62
N ASP A 71 -7.02 5.46 3.37
CA ASP A 71 -8.29 5.67 2.66
C ASP A 71 -8.06 5.45 1.17
N LEU A 72 -8.68 4.40 0.61
CA LEU A 72 -8.50 4.04 -0.79
C LEU A 72 -9.20 5.00 -1.75
N GLU A 73 -10.25 5.68 -1.29
CA GLU A 73 -11.02 6.63 -2.10
C GLU A 73 -10.33 8.00 -2.20
N CYS A 74 -9.32 8.24 -1.35
CA CYS A 74 -8.48 9.43 -1.39
C CYS A 74 -7.14 9.17 -2.08
N SER A 75 -6.58 10.23 -2.63
CA SER A 75 -5.18 10.30 -3.07
C SER A 75 -4.22 10.46 -1.88
N LEU A 76 -2.92 10.25 -2.11
CA LEU A 76 -1.91 10.47 -1.06
C LEU A 76 -1.83 11.95 -0.64
N ALA A 77 -2.06 12.87 -1.57
CA ALA A 77 -2.04 14.31 -1.29
C ALA A 77 -3.23 14.74 -0.44
N GLU A 78 -4.41 14.15 -0.63
CA GLU A 78 -5.62 14.48 0.13
C GLU A 78 -5.54 14.01 1.59
N GLN A 79 -4.91 12.87 1.85
CA GLN A 79 -4.71 12.33 3.20
C GLN A 79 -3.30 12.62 3.76
N ARG A 80 -2.62 13.65 3.23
CA ARG A 80 -1.22 13.95 3.57
C ARG A 80 -0.98 14.20 5.05
N ASP A 81 -1.94 14.80 5.75
CA ASP A 81 -1.85 15.10 7.18
C ASP A 81 -1.73 13.82 8.04
N ASP A 82 -2.34 12.71 7.60
CA ASP A 82 -2.18 11.40 8.25
C ASP A 82 -0.89 10.68 7.83
N LEU A 83 -0.27 11.12 6.72
CA LEU A 83 0.94 10.56 6.10
C LEU A 83 2.22 11.35 6.40
N GLU A 84 2.19 12.36 7.27
CA GLU A 84 3.36 13.24 7.52
C GLU A 84 4.66 12.47 7.74
N LYS A 85 4.60 11.41 8.55
CA LYS A 85 5.78 10.61 8.89
C LYS A 85 6.23 9.68 7.78
N PHE A 86 5.28 9.17 6.98
CA PHE A 86 5.61 8.43 5.78
C PHE A 86 6.39 9.33 4.81
N TYR A 87 5.98 10.58 4.64
CA TYR A 87 6.72 11.54 3.83
C TYR A 87 8.07 11.93 4.42
N GLN A 88 8.20 12.03 5.75
CA GLN A 88 9.50 12.25 6.41
C GLN A 88 10.48 11.10 6.18
N ASP A 89 10.01 9.85 6.13
CA ASP A 89 10.85 8.68 5.86
C ASP A 89 11.30 8.59 4.38
N LEU A 90 10.67 9.37 3.48
CA LEU A 90 11.03 9.44 2.06
C LEU A 90 12.08 10.53 1.74
N GLU A 91 12.31 11.48 2.65
CA GLU A 91 13.33 12.55 2.53
C GLU A 91 14.71 12.08 3.01
#